data_AF-A0A7C6EHV1-F1
#
_entry.id   AF-A0A7C6EHV1-F1
#
_cell.length_a   1.000
_cell.length_b   1.000
_cell.length_c   1.000
_cell.angle_alpha   90.00
_cell.angle_beta   90.00
_cell.angle_gamma   90.00
#
_symmetry.space_group_name_H-M   'P 1'
#
loop_
_entity.id
_entity.type
_entity.pdbx_description
1 polymer ?
#
loop_
_entity_poly.entity_id
_entity_poly.type
_entity_poly.pdbx_seq_one_letter_code
_entity_poly.pdbx_strand_id
1 'polypeptide(L)' 'MKKTKLKIGDVIGFNFLGELRKGKVVDLSEDGGIRIKTIMAGKETILYLYYDNYEVLEK' A
#
# COMPACT_ATOMS: atom_id res chain seq x y z
N MET A 1 -11.95 0.33 -15.67
CA MET A 1 -10.57 0.78 -15.36
C MET A 1 -9.66 -0.44 -15.33
N LYS A 2 -8.41 -0.32 -15.79
CA LYS A 2 -7.44 -1.43 -15.74
C LYS A 2 -6.97 -1.61 -14.28
N LYS A 3 -7.05 -2.82 -13.74
CA LYS A 3 -6.55 -3.10 -12.38
C LYS A 3 -5.02 -3.02 -12.34
N THR A 4 -4.48 -2.44 -11.28
CA THR A 4 -3.04 -2.41 -11.03
C THR A 4 -2.62 -3.71 -10.37
N LYS A 5 -1.59 -4.37 -10.90
CA LYS A 5 -1.02 -5.56 -10.28
C LYS A 5 -0.10 -5.16 -9.14
N LEU A 6 -0.29 -5.75 -7.96
CA LEU A 6 0.50 -5.44 -6.76
C LEU A 6 1.08 -6.72 -6.14
N LYS A 7 2.31 -6.62 -5.61
CA LYS A 7 2.93 -7.68 -4.81
C LYS A 7 3.58 -7.14 -3.53
N ILE A 8 3.84 -8.04 -2.58
CA ILE A 8 4.60 -7.71 -1.37
C ILE A 8 6.01 -7.27 -1.77
N GLY A 9 6.47 -6.19 -1.16
CA GLY A 9 7.77 -5.57 -1.42
C GLY A 9 7.74 -4.41 -2.40
N ASP A 10 6.66 -4.22 -3.15
CA ASP A 10 6.49 -3.08 -4.04
C ASP A 10 6.47 -1.76 -3.26
N VAL A 11 6.93 -0.68 -3.90
CA VAL A 11 6.81 0.68 -3.36
C VAL A 11 5.69 1.40 -4.08
N ILE A 12 4.66 1.80 -3.34
CA ILE A 12 3.50 2.53 -3.86
C ILE A 12 3.45 3.95 -3.36
N GLY A 13 2.89 4.84 -4.19
CA GLY A 13 2.50 6.18 -3.78
C GLY A 13 1.08 6.18 -3.21
N PHE A 14 0.84 6.91 -2.13
CA PHE A 14 -0.48 7.09 -1.53
C PHE A 14 -0.65 8.54 -1.05
N ASN A 15 -1.89 9.02 -1.03
CA ASN A 15 -2.20 10.32 -0.46
C ASN A 15 -2.47 10.16 1.05
N PHE A 16 -1.82 10.98 1.87
CA PHE A 16 -2.07 11.06 3.30
C PHE A 16 -2.21 12.52 3.70
N LEU A 17 -3.42 12.91 4.12
CA LEU A 17 -3.74 14.29 4.53
C LEU A 17 -3.38 15.34 3.45
N GLY A 18 -3.56 15.02 2.17
CA GLY A 18 -3.27 15.93 1.06
C GLY A 18 -1.84 15.84 0.53
N GLU A 19 -0.95 15.12 1.21
CA GLU A 19 0.44 14.94 0.77
C GLU A 19 0.64 13.59 0.08
N LEU A 20 1.36 13.61 -1.06
CA LEU A 20 1.77 12.37 -1.72
C LEU A 20 2.96 11.77 -0.97
N ARG A 21 2.78 10.56 -0.45
CA ARG A 21 3.79 9.81 0.28
C ARG A 21 4.05 8.46 -0.38
N LYS A 22 5.14 7.81 0.02
CA LYS A 22 5.51 6.47 -0.47
C LYS A 22 5.55 5.48 0.67
N GLY A 23 5.15 4.24 0.40
CA GLY A 23 5.19 3.14 1.36
C GLY A 23 5.54 1.84 0.66
N LYS A 24 6.22 0.94 1.38
CA LYS A 24 6.53 -0.41 0.91
C LYS A 24 5.40 -1.35 1.32
N VAL A 25 4.82 -2.06 0.37
CA VAL A 25 3.83 -3.11 0.63
C VAL A 25 4.49 -4.20 1.47
N VAL A 26 3.94 -4.48 2.63
CA VAL A 26 4.41 -5.54 3.52
C VAL A 26 3.42 -6.69 3.62
N ASP A 27 2.15 -6.44 3.32
CA ASP A 27 1.12 -7.46 3.30
C ASP A 27 -0.04 -7.06 2.38
N LEU A 28 -0.70 -8.07 1.80
CA LEU A 28 -1.88 -7.96 0.95
C LEU A 28 -2.96 -8.82 1.58
N SER A 29 -3.96 -8.19 2.17
CA SER A 29 -5.05 -8.87 2.88
C SER A 29 -6.09 -9.41 1.88
N GLU A 30 -6.70 -10.54 2.23
CA GLU A 30 -7.72 -11.22 1.41
C GLU A 30 -8.99 -10.39 1.20
N ASP A 31 -9.25 -9.44 2.10
CA ASP A 31 -10.35 -8.47 2.06
C ASP A 31 -10.12 -7.29 1.09
N GLY A 32 -8.99 -7.26 0.36
CA GLY A 32 -8.63 -6.16 -0.52
C GLY A 32 -7.93 -5.00 0.18
N GLY A 33 -7.42 -5.21 1.40
CA GLY A 33 -6.55 -4.28 2.09
C GLY A 33 -5.06 -4.40 1.73
N ILE A 34 -4.37 -3.27 1.70
CA ILE A 34 -2.92 -3.20 1.55
C ILE A 34 -2.31 -2.69 2.85
N ARG A 35 -1.42 -3.45 3.47
CA ARG A 35 -0.57 -2.92 4.54
C ARG A 35 0.74 -2.44 3.96
N ILE A 36 1.08 -1.18 4.26
CA ILE A 36 2.34 -0.57 3.86
C ILE A 36 3.16 -0.16 5.07
N LYS A 37 4.47 -0.25 4.92
CA LYS A 37 5.48 0.29 5.83
C LYS A 37 6.01 1.60 5.26
N THR A 38 5.99 2.66 6.06
CA THR A 38 6.47 4.00 5.69
C THR A 38 7.15 4.68 6.87
N ILE A 39 7.77 5.84 6.63
CA ILE A 39 8.35 6.69 7.68
C ILE A 39 7.48 7.93 7.84
N MET A 40 6.98 8.13 9.06
CA MET A 40 6.19 9.30 9.44
C MET A 40 6.79 9.94 10.69
N ALA A 41 7.03 11.25 10.64
CA ALA A 41 7.67 11.99 11.74
C ALA A 41 8.96 11.31 12.26
N GLY A 42 9.79 10.77 11.35
CA GLY A 42 11.04 10.08 11.68
C GLY A 42 10.88 8.68 12.29
N LYS A 43 9.65 8.16 12.38
CA LYS A 43 9.37 6.82 12.92
C LYS A 43 8.83 5.91 11.83
N GLU A 44 9.17 4.63 11.95
CA GLU A 44 8.53 3.59 11.17
C GLU A 44 7.06 3.46 11.55
N THR A 45 6.18 3.41 10.57
CA THR A 45 4.73 3.33 10.75
C THR A 45 4.15 2.34 9.74
N ILE A 46 3.27 1.47 10.23
CA ILE A 46 2.46 0.60 9.37
C ILE A 46 1.10 1.25 9.17
N LEU A 47 0.71 1.42 7.91
CA LEU A 47 -0.60 1.93 7.52
C LEU A 47 -1.37 0.84 6.78
N TYR A 48 -2.68 0.83 6.97
CA TYR A 48 -3.61 -0.03 6.24
C TYR A 48 -4.40 0.85 5.26
N LEU A 49 -4.38 0.49 3.97
CA LEU A 49 -5.01 1.22 2.88
C LEU A 49 -6.05 0.34 2.21
N TYR A 50 -7.24 0.87 1.97
CA TYR A 50 -8.21 0.24 1.07
C TYR A 50 -7.99 0.79 -0.34
N TYR A 51 -7.79 -0.10 -1.31
CA TYR A 51 -7.74 0.25 -2.73
C TYR A 51 -8.71 -0.66 -3.49
N ASP A 52 -9.81 -0.10 -3.98
CA ASP A 52 -10.84 -0.87 -4.70
C ASP A 52 -10.38 -1.42 -6.08
N ASN A 53 -9.14 -1.15 -6.51
CA ASN A 53 -8.71 -1.28 -7.91
C ASN A 53 -7.34 -1.97 -8.11
N TYR A 54 -6.91 -2.88 -7.22
CA TYR A 54 -5.73 -3.71 -7.48
C TYR A 54 -6.06 -5.20 -7.63
N GLU A 55 -5.19 -5.90 -8.35
CA GLU A 55 -5.18 -7.35 -8.48
C GLU A 55 -3.96 -7.86 -7.69
N VAL A 56 -4.21 -8.78 -6.75
CA VAL A 56 -3.16 -9.45 -5.99
C VAL A 56 -2.46 -10.42 -6.93
N LEU A 57 -1.16 -10.24 -7.13
CA LEU A 57 -0.33 -11.28 -7.73
C LEU A 57 0.10 -12.20 -6.58
N GLU A 58 -0.42 -13.43 -6.57
CA GLU A 58 -0.14 -14.44 -5.55
C GLU A 58 1.38 -14.66 -5.34
N LYS A 59 1.68 -15.20 -4.15
CA LYS A 59 2.99 -15.36 -3.51
C LYS A 59 3.94 -16.28 -4.28
#